data_AF-A0A0J7JDK1-F1
#
_entry.id   AF-A0A0J7JDK1-F1
#
_cell.length_a   1.000
_cell.length_b   1.000
_cell.length_c   1.000
_cell.angle_alpha   90.00
_cell.angle_beta   90.00
_cell.angle_gamma   90.00
#
_symmetry.space_group_name_H-M   'P 1'
#
loop_
_entity.id
_entity.type
_entity.pdbx_description
1 polymer ?
#
loop_
_entity_poly.entity_id
_entity_poly.type
_entity_poly.pdbx_seq_one_letter_code
_entity_poly.pdbx_strand_id
1 'polypeptide(L)'
;MPETQEQTASEAEVEQALRSAVERYFDDCRARIPAFIDRHFHYPGAIATNRKALGWDMLRAPINLLWAPVYALACVLKMLLPKSSGLSWFHRLVNRVPAGLTTRVQQHISHLILVELLNNGHEKALLESYLIEELEAVYQRSDCDPINHTQFKKLIGPLVADTLSQYRVTRTASADISNSITCTVLGAFAFQKFTPGGIGLGVVLASMLAKTLAARDFILGETIGGWYYSLFPPEPSLATTAGVMLAVMAALAAFAALSGVIFDPVQAAVGLHRRRLHKLLDHLQKDITLSTQSSFRPKDQFVARILDTFDMIRSSLL
;
A
#
# COMPACT_ATOMS: atom_id res chain seq x y z
N MET A 1 38.82 37.25 -32.26
CA MET A 1 37.40 37.08 -31.87
C MET A 1 37.36 35.85 -30.98
N PRO A 2 36.88 35.93 -29.73
CA PRO A 2 36.74 34.73 -28.92
C PRO A 2 35.56 33.92 -29.48
N GLU A 3 35.78 32.64 -29.72
CA GLU A 3 34.72 31.69 -30.07
C GLU A 3 33.77 31.60 -28.88
N THR A 4 32.55 32.08 -29.04
CA THR A 4 31.46 31.83 -28.09
C THR A 4 31.19 30.33 -28.13
N GLN A 5 31.73 29.58 -27.17
CA GLN A 5 31.39 28.18 -26.98
C GLN A 5 29.90 28.10 -26.65
N GLU A 6 29.09 27.73 -27.63
CA GLU A 6 27.69 27.39 -27.45
C GLU A 6 27.62 26.22 -26.45
N GLN A 7 27.33 26.51 -25.18
CA GLN A 7 27.19 25.50 -24.13
C GLN A 7 25.87 24.77 -24.35
N THR A 8 25.90 23.69 -25.13
CA THR A 8 24.78 22.75 -25.23
C THR A 8 24.54 22.12 -23.87
N ALA A 9 23.27 22.00 -23.48
CA ALA A 9 22.89 21.31 -22.24
C ALA A 9 23.53 19.91 -22.24
N SER A 10 24.29 19.59 -21.19
CA SER A 10 24.93 18.28 -21.10
C SER A 10 23.94 17.22 -20.64
N GLU A 11 24.10 15.97 -21.08
CA GLU A 11 23.37 14.81 -20.54
C GLU A 11 23.44 14.77 -19.00
N ALA A 12 24.59 15.13 -18.43
CA ALA A 12 24.78 15.20 -16.98
C ALA A 12 23.91 16.27 -16.29
N GLU A 13 23.68 17.42 -16.95
CA GLU A 13 22.83 18.50 -16.43
C GLU A 13 21.36 18.10 -16.45
N VAL A 14 20.92 17.45 -17.53
CA VAL A 14 19.57 16.90 -17.64
C VAL A 14 19.35 15.82 -16.57
N GLU A 15 20.29 14.88 -16.40
CA GLU A 15 20.19 13.87 -15.35
C GLU A 15 20.13 14.48 -13.94
N GLN A 16 20.92 15.52 -13.68
CA GLN A 16 20.91 16.23 -12.41
C GLN A 16 19.58 16.94 -12.18
N ALA A 17 18.99 17.56 -13.21
CA ALA A 17 17.67 18.18 -13.12
C ALA A 17 16.57 17.16 -12.84
N LEU A 18 16.62 15.98 -13.47
CA LEU A 18 15.68 14.89 -13.17
C LEU A 18 15.77 14.43 -11.70
N ARG A 19 16.99 14.30 -11.17
CA ARG A 19 17.19 13.93 -9.75
C ARG A 19 16.68 15.02 -8.80
N SER A 20 17.01 16.28 -9.09
CA SER A 20 16.57 17.44 -8.31
C SER A 20 15.04 17.57 -8.31
N ALA A 21 14.39 17.36 -9.46
CA ALA A 21 12.93 17.36 -9.58
C ALA A 21 12.28 16.29 -8.69
N VAL A 22 12.82 15.07 -8.72
CA VAL A 22 12.32 13.94 -7.92
C VAL A 22 12.51 14.22 -6.42
N GLU A 23 13.69 14.69 -6.01
CA GLU A 23 13.97 15.06 -4.62
C GLU A 23 13.03 16.15 -4.11
N ARG A 24 12.91 17.26 -4.85
CA ARG A 24 12.02 18.38 -4.50
C ARG A 24 10.56 17.94 -4.40
N TYR A 25 10.09 17.11 -5.34
CA TYR A 25 8.75 16.55 -5.30
C TYR A 25 8.49 15.72 -4.04
N PHE A 26 9.42 14.83 -3.66
CA PHE A 26 9.24 14.00 -2.46
C PHE A 26 9.37 14.78 -1.16
N ASP A 27 10.20 15.82 -1.11
CA ASP A 27 10.28 16.71 0.04
C ASP A 27 8.99 17.50 0.26
N ASP A 28 8.37 17.98 -0.81
CA ASP A 28 7.04 18.59 -0.74
C ASP A 28 5.96 17.59 -0.30
N CYS A 29 6.05 16.34 -0.76
CA CYS A 29 5.17 15.27 -0.27
C CYS A 29 5.37 15.01 1.24
N ARG A 30 6.62 15.02 1.73
CA ARG A 30 6.94 14.86 3.17
C ARG A 30 6.41 16.02 4.00
N ALA A 31 6.52 17.25 3.49
CA ALA A 31 6.00 18.45 4.15
C ALA A 31 4.47 18.42 4.33
N ARG A 32 3.74 17.70 3.45
CA ARG A 32 2.27 17.52 3.53
C ARG A 32 1.83 16.46 4.54
N ILE A 33 2.72 15.58 5.01
CA ILE A 33 2.38 14.47 5.93
C ILE A 33 1.65 14.95 7.19
N PRO A 34 2.10 16.00 7.91
CA PRO A 34 1.42 16.43 9.14
C PRO A 34 -0.04 16.82 8.90
N ALA A 35 -0.30 17.69 7.92
CA ALA A 35 -1.65 18.12 7.58
C ALA A 35 -2.53 16.94 7.10
N PHE A 36 -1.95 16.01 6.35
CA PHE A 36 -2.64 14.79 5.91
C PHE A 36 -3.05 13.89 7.10
N ILE A 37 -2.15 13.72 8.08
CA ILE A 37 -2.44 12.95 9.29
C ILE A 37 -3.55 13.60 10.11
N ASP A 38 -3.47 14.91 10.31
CA ASP A 38 -4.45 15.66 11.08
C ASP A 38 -5.84 15.63 10.43
N ARG A 39 -5.91 15.65 9.10
CA ARG A 39 -7.16 15.62 8.37
C ARG A 39 -7.85 14.24 8.37
N HIS A 40 -7.08 13.15 8.28
CA HIS A 40 -7.64 11.81 8.01
C HIS A 40 -7.51 10.80 9.14
N PHE A 41 -6.53 10.97 10.03
CA PHE A 41 -6.21 10.00 11.10
C PHE A 41 -6.47 10.54 12.51
N HIS A 42 -6.60 11.86 12.70
CA HIS A 42 -7.15 12.45 13.93
C HIS A 42 -8.68 12.52 13.88
N TYR A 43 -9.32 12.67 15.04
CA TYR A 43 -10.75 12.95 15.11
C TYR A 43 -11.05 14.37 14.60
N PRO A 44 -12.10 14.58 13.78
CA PRO A 44 -13.15 13.63 13.38
C PRO A 44 -12.84 12.82 12.10
N GLY A 45 -11.74 13.10 11.40
CA GLY A 45 -11.35 12.45 10.13
C GLY A 45 -11.31 10.93 10.19
N ALA A 46 -10.78 10.36 11.28
CA ALA A 46 -10.73 8.91 11.50
C ALA A 46 -12.13 8.25 11.44
N ILE A 47 -13.18 8.94 11.90
CA ILE A 47 -14.57 8.46 11.83
C ILE A 47 -15.07 8.51 10.40
N ALA A 48 -14.82 9.60 9.66
CA ALA A 48 -15.25 9.74 8.27
C ALA A 48 -14.62 8.67 7.36
N THR A 49 -13.33 8.39 7.55
CA THR A 49 -12.59 7.36 6.82
C THR A 49 -13.13 5.96 7.11
N ASN A 50 -13.35 5.63 8.39
CA ASN A 50 -13.86 4.32 8.80
C ASN A 50 -15.36 4.12 8.57
N ARG A 51 -16.15 5.19 8.45
CA ARG A 51 -17.58 5.08 8.09
C ARG A 51 -17.78 4.40 6.74
N LYS A 52 -16.78 4.46 5.84
CA LYS A 52 -16.79 3.73 4.56
C LYS A 52 -16.62 2.21 4.69
N ALA A 53 -16.21 1.72 5.87
CA ALA A 53 -16.12 0.30 6.20
C ALA A 53 -17.48 -0.34 6.56
N LEU A 54 -18.50 0.48 6.85
CA LEU A 54 -19.79 -0.01 7.34
C LEU A 54 -20.53 -0.81 6.26
N GLY A 55 -21.01 -2.01 6.61
CA GLY A 55 -21.75 -2.91 5.74
C GLY A 55 -21.00 -4.22 5.45
N TRP A 56 -21.22 -4.79 4.26
CA TRP A 56 -20.63 -6.07 3.84
C TRP A 56 -19.08 -6.09 3.78
N ASP A 57 -18.44 -4.92 3.79
CA ASP A 57 -16.98 -4.81 3.84
C ASP A 57 -16.42 -5.27 5.20
N MET A 58 -17.22 -5.20 6.27
CA MET A 58 -16.87 -5.69 7.60
C MET A 58 -16.65 -7.20 7.63
N LEU A 59 -17.22 -7.95 6.68
CA LEU A 59 -17.00 -9.40 6.52
C LEU A 59 -15.71 -9.73 5.76
N ARG A 60 -15.16 -8.78 4.98
CA ARG A 60 -13.93 -9.02 4.21
C ARG A 60 -12.71 -9.12 5.12
N ALA A 61 -12.68 -8.38 6.23
CA ALA A 61 -11.62 -8.50 7.22
C ALA A 61 -11.54 -9.92 7.84
N PRO A 62 -12.64 -10.54 8.34
CA PRO A 62 -12.63 -11.93 8.78
C PRO A 62 -12.28 -12.92 7.65
N ILE A 63 -12.78 -12.71 6.43
CA ILE A 63 -12.45 -13.60 5.29
C ILE A 63 -10.95 -13.53 4.97
N ASN A 64 -10.36 -12.34 4.90
CA ASN A 64 -8.93 -12.15 4.70
C ASN A 64 -8.10 -12.78 5.81
N LEU A 65 -8.60 -12.68 7.05
CA LEU A 65 -7.94 -13.25 8.21
C LEU A 65 -7.82 -14.77 8.11
N LEU A 66 -8.87 -15.46 7.63
CA LEU A 66 -8.84 -16.90 7.38
C LEU A 66 -8.04 -17.25 6.12
N TRP A 67 -8.04 -16.37 5.12
CA TRP A 67 -7.35 -16.58 3.84
C TRP A 67 -5.83 -16.46 3.94
N ALA A 68 -5.32 -15.54 4.76
CA ALA A 68 -3.88 -15.22 4.82
C ALA A 68 -2.98 -16.41 5.24
N PRO A 69 -3.31 -17.21 6.27
CA PRO A 69 -2.52 -18.40 6.62
C PRO A 69 -2.52 -19.46 5.52
N VAL A 70 -3.68 -19.68 4.89
CA VAL A 70 -3.84 -20.62 3.77
C VAL A 70 -2.99 -20.19 2.58
N TYR A 71 -3.03 -18.90 2.25
CA TYR A 71 -2.22 -18.33 1.18
C TYR A 71 -0.72 -18.39 1.48
N ALA A 72 -0.30 -18.07 2.72
CA ALA A 72 1.09 -18.16 3.15
C ALA A 72 1.62 -19.60 3.06
N LEU A 73 0.82 -20.58 3.49
CA LEU A 73 1.16 -21.99 3.36
C LEU A 73 1.28 -22.39 1.88
N ALA A 74 0.36 -21.96 1.03
CA ALA A 74 0.44 -22.17 -0.41
C ALA A 74 1.71 -21.54 -1.02
N CYS A 75 2.14 -20.37 -0.57
CA CYS A 75 3.40 -19.74 -0.99
C CYS A 75 4.63 -20.54 -0.54
N VAL A 76 4.65 -21.04 0.70
CA VAL A 76 5.74 -21.88 1.20
C VAL A 76 5.82 -23.18 0.40
N LEU A 77 4.68 -23.86 0.17
CA LEU A 77 4.64 -25.03 -0.71
C LEU A 77 5.12 -24.70 -2.12
N LYS A 78 4.78 -23.52 -2.67
CA LYS A 78 5.26 -23.07 -3.97
C LYS A 78 6.78 -22.96 -4.02
N MET A 79 7.42 -22.48 -2.95
CA MET A 79 8.88 -22.34 -2.88
C MET A 79 9.59 -23.70 -2.71
N LEU A 80 8.97 -24.63 -1.98
CA LEU A 80 9.50 -25.98 -1.77
C LEU A 80 9.31 -26.90 -2.99
N LEU A 81 8.26 -26.69 -3.79
CA LEU A 81 7.97 -27.50 -4.96
C LEU A 81 8.74 -27.00 -6.19
N PRO A 82 9.67 -27.80 -6.76
CA PRO A 82 10.43 -27.39 -7.93
C PRO A 82 9.53 -27.14 -9.15
N LYS A 83 9.82 -26.06 -9.87
CA LYS A 83 9.08 -25.64 -11.09
C LYS A 83 9.05 -26.72 -12.19
N SER A 84 9.97 -27.68 -12.16
CA SER A 84 10.11 -28.77 -13.11
C SER A 84 9.20 -29.98 -12.82
N SER A 85 8.52 -30.01 -11.66
CA SER A 85 7.54 -31.06 -11.37
C SER A 85 6.25 -30.84 -12.16
N GLY A 86 5.48 -31.90 -12.44
CA GLY A 86 4.16 -31.84 -13.10
C GLY A 86 3.12 -30.94 -12.41
N LEU A 87 3.47 -30.32 -11.27
CA LEU A 87 2.69 -29.35 -10.51
C LEU A 87 2.80 -27.90 -11.02
N SER A 88 3.14 -27.69 -12.30
CA SER A 88 3.08 -26.35 -12.93
C SER A 88 1.69 -25.70 -12.81
N TRP A 89 0.63 -26.49 -12.64
CA TRP A 89 -0.73 -26.01 -12.39
C TRP A 89 -0.86 -25.33 -11.02
N PHE A 90 -0.18 -25.83 -9.98
CA PHE A 90 -0.22 -25.28 -8.62
C PHE A 90 0.50 -23.92 -8.57
N HIS A 91 1.68 -23.82 -9.19
CA HIS A 91 2.39 -22.54 -9.36
C HIS A 91 1.52 -21.50 -10.08
N ARG A 92 0.81 -21.92 -11.15
CA ARG A 92 -0.14 -21.06 -11.88
C ARG A 92 -1.34 -20.66 -11.02
N LEU A 93 -1.87 -21.56 -10.20
CA LEU A 93 -3.00 -21.29 -9.32
C LEU A 93 -2.61 -20.30 -8.23
N VAL A 94 -1.52 -20.54 -7.49
CA VAL A 94 -1.05 -19.64 -6.43
C VAL A 94 -0.72 -18.25 -6.97
N ASN A 95 -0.20 -18.14 -8.20
CA ASN A 95 0.07 -16.84 -8.82
C ASN A 95 -1.20 -16.11 -9.31
N ARG A 96 -2.32 -16.83 -9.53
CA ARG A 96 -3.61 -16.22 -9.91
C ARG A 96 -4.45 -15.81 -8.71
N VAL A 97 -4.27 -16.47 -7.57
CA VAL A 97 -5.10 -16.21 -6.40
C VAL A 97 -4.54 -14.99 -5.64
N PRO A 98 -5.37 -13.97 -5.36
CA PRO A 98 -4.92 -12.79 -4.65
C PRO A 98 -4.52 -13.12 -3.20
N ALA A 99 -3.58 -12.37 -2.65
CA ALA A 99 -3.14 -12.50 -1.26
C ALA A 99 -4.25 -12.11 -0.24
N GLY A 100 -5.31 -11.45 -0.70
CA GLY A 100 -6.50 -11.10 0.08
C GLY A 100 -7.47 -10.20 -0.71
N LEU A 101 -8.66 -10.00 -0.17
CA LEU A 101 -9.66 -9.06 -0.66
C LEU A 101 -9.34 -7.66 -0.15
N THR A 102 -9.09 -6.69 -1.03
CA THR A 102 -8.88 -5.31 -0.57
C THR A 102 -10.15 -4.76 0.09
N THR A 103 -10.01 -4.16 1.29
CA THR A 103 -11.13 -3.50 1.96
C THR A 103 -11.41 -2.16 1.30
N ARG A 104 -12.66 -1.68 1.35
CA ARG A 104 -13.04 -0.35 0.85
C ARG A 104 -12.28 0.76 1.58
N VAL A 105 -11.98 0.58 2.86
CA VAL A 105 -11.13 1.50 3.64
C VAL A 105 -9.73 1.56 3.06
N GLN A 106 -9.12 0.41 2.76
CA GLN A 106 -7.79 0.36 2.14
C GLN A 106 -7.78 1.04 0.76
N GLN A 107 -8.78 0.75 -0.08
CA GLN A 107 -8.91 1.41 -1.39
C GLN A 107 -9.08 2.92 -1.24
N HIS A 108 -9.86 3.37 -0.24
CA HIS A 108 -10.07 4.78 0.02
C HIS A 108 -8.81 5.48 0.53
N ILE A 109 -8.09 4.89 1.48
CA ILE A 109 -6.83 5.45 2.00
C ILE A 109 -5.79 5.50 0.88
N SER A 110 -5.69 4.46 0.05
CA SER A 110 -4.79 4.46 -1.12
C SER A 110 -5.13 5.60 -2.08
N HIS A 111 -6.41 5.81 -2.37
CA HIS A 111 -6.87 6.93 -3.18
C HIS A 111 -6.55 8.29 -2.55
N LEU A 112 -6.75 8.45 -1.24
CA LEU A 112 -6.41 9.69 -0.53
C LEU A 112 -4.91 9.98 -0.55
N ILE A 113 -4.07 8.95 -0.39
CA ILE A 113 -2.62 9.10 -0.52
C ILE A 113 -2.25 9.54 -1.94
N LEU A 114 -2.84 8.91 -2.97
CA LEU A 114 -2.55 9.26 -4.36
C LEU A 114 -2.98 10.68 -4.71
N VAL A 115 -4.19 11.07 -4.35
CA VAL A 115 -4.74 12.37 -4.76
C VAL A 115 -4.28 13.48 -3.85
N GLU A 116 -4.35 13.32 -2.53
CA GLU A 116 -4.05 14.41 -1.60
C GLU A 116 -2.57 14.47 -1.23
N LEU A 117 -1.95 13.34 -0.87
CA LEU A 117 -0.54 13.37 -0.42
C LEU A 117 0.42 13.57 -1.60
N LEU A 118 0.29 12.75 -2.65
CA LEU A 118 1.17 12.76 -3.82
C LEU A 118 0.82 13.90 -4.79
N ASN A 119 -0.47 14.07 -5.13
CA ASN A 119 -0.90 15.04 -6.15
C ASN A 119 -1.50 16.35 -5.61
N ASN A 120 -1.57 16.57 -4.29
CA ASN A 120 -2.13 17.79 -3.70
C ASN A 120 -3.52 18.19 -4.25
N GLY A 121 -4.36 17.21 -4.59
CA GLY A 121 -5.68 17.42 -5.18
C GLY A 121 -5.70 17.72 -6.69
N HIS A 122 -4.56 17.70 -7.37
CA HIS A 122 -4.49 17.92 -8.81
C HIS A 122 -4.86 16.66 -9.59
N GLU A 123 -5.57 16.82 -10.71
CA GLU A 123 -5.94 15.71 -11.60
C GLU A 123 -4.72 15.11 -12.33
N LYS A 124 -3.71 15.94 -12.62
CA LYS A 124 -2.46 15.51 -13.25
C LYS A 124 -1.40 15.18 -12.20
N ALA A 125 -0.50 14.26 -12.55
CA ALA A 125 0.60 13.87 -11.68
C ALA A 125 1.51 15.08 -11.41
N LEU A 126 1.61 15.50 -10.15
CA LEU A 126 2.44 16.66 -9.80
C LEU A 126 3.91 16.45 -10.18
N LEU A 127 4.42 15.21 -10.11
CA LEU A 127 5.79 14.90 -10.51
C LEU A 127 6.12 15.39 -11.94
N GLU A 128 5.15 15.37 -12.86
CA GLU A 128 5.31 15.90 -14.23
C GLU A 128 5.66 17.40 -14.21
N SER A 129 5.02 18.21 -13.35
CA SER A 129 5.29 19.64 -13.29
C SER A 129 6.66 19.96 -12.70
N TYR A 130 7.10 19.24 -11.66
CA TYR A 130 8.45 19.43 -11.10
C TYR A 130 9.54 19.07 -12.13
N LEU A 131 9.31 18.01 -12.92
CA LEU A 131 10.23 17.62 -13.99
C LEU A 131 10.32 18.68 -15.08
N ILE A 132 9.17 19.20 -15.53
CA ILE A 132 9.13 20.25 -16.57
C ILE A 132 9.80 21.54 -16.08
N GLU A 133 9.54 21.95 -14.83
CA GLU A 133 10.13 23.17 -14.25
C GLU A 133 11.65 23.09 -14.14
N GLU A 134 12.20 21.95 -13.69
CA GLU A 134 13.65 21.78 -13.58
C GLU A 134 14.32 21.64 -14.95
N LEU A 135 13.66 20.99 -15.91
CA LEU A 135 14.15 20.90 -17.29
C LEU A 135 14.14 22.27 -17.97
N GLU A 136 13.13 23.09 -17.71
CA GLU A 136 13.07 24.48 -18.19
C GLU A 136 14.18 25.33 -17.57
N ALA A 137 14.48 25.15 -16.29
CA ALA A 137 15.58 25.84 -15.62
C ALA A 137 16.95 25.46 -16.21
N VAL A 138 17.16 24.19 -16.62
CA VAL A 138 18.35 23.79 -17.36
C VAL A 138 18.39 24.47 -18.72
N TYR A 139 17.29 24.42 -19.48
CA TYR A 139 17.20 25.05 -20.80
C TYR A 139 17.52 26.55 -20.75
N GLN A 140 16.97 27.28 -19.77
CA GLN A 140 17.24 28.71 -19.59
C GLN A 140 18.68 29.01 -19.15
N ARG A 141 19.34 28.09 -18.44
CA ARG A 141 20.72 28.26 -17.99
C ARG A 141 21.74 28.03 -19.11
N SER A 142 21.40 27.21 -20.10
CA SER A 142 22.23 26.92 -21.28
C SER A 142 22.20 28.05 -22.34
N ASP A 143 22.00 29.31 -21.92
CA ASP A 143 22.01 30.53 -22.76
C ASP A 143 21.10 30.44 -24.01
N CYS A 144 19.99 29.71 -23.89
CA CYS A 144 19.01 29.54 -24.96
C CYS A 144 18.01 30.70 -24.98
N ASP A 145 17.44 30.98 -26.17
CA ASP A 145 16.44 32.03 -26.33
C ASP A 145 15.30 31.88 -25.31
N PRO A 146 14.83 32.99 -24.70
CA PRO A 146 13.80 32.95 -23.69
C PRO A 146 12.49 32.44 -24.30
N ILE A 147 12.17 31.19 -24.00
CA ILE A 147 10.92 30.57 -24.44
C ILE A 147 9.87 30.71 -23.36
N ASN A 148 8.64 30.97 -23.82
CA ASN A 148 7.51 31.03 -22.94
C ASN A 148 7.27 29.64 -22.32
N HIS A 149 7.17 29.57 -20.99
CA HIS A 149 6.81 28.38 -20.21
C HIS A 149 5.71 27.53 -20.86
N THR A 150 4.68 28.18 -21.42
CA THR A 150 3.54 27.50 -22.06
C THR A 150 3.97 26.70 -23.30
N GLN A 151 4.91 27.24 -24.09
CA GLN A 151 5.42 26.61 -25.30
C GLN A 151 6.39 25.47 -24.95
N PHE A 152 7.29 25.69 -24.00
CA PHE A 152 8.20 24.66 -23.50
C PHE A 152 7.43 23.45 -22.96
N LYS A 153 6.43 23.71 -22.10
CA LYS A 153 5.54 22.69 -21.54
C LYS A 153 4.78 21.91 -22.62
N LYS A 154 4.38 22.56 -23.71
CA LYS A 154 3.66 21.89 -24.81
C LYS A 154 4.55 20.89 -25.57
N LEU A 155 5.85 21.16 -25.64
CA LEU A 155 6.83 20.33 -26.35
C LEU A 155 7.39 19.20 -25.48
N ILE A 156 7.79 19.54 -24.25
CA ILE A 156 8.45 18.60 -23.33
C ILE A 156 7.42 17.79 -22.51
N GLY A 157 6.25 18.37 -22.21
CA GLY A 157 5.22 17.72 -21.39
C GLY A 157 4.79 16.33 -21.88
N PRO A 158 4.46 16.13 -23.17
CA PRO A 158 4.12 14.81 -23.71
C PRO A 158 5.24 13.78 -23.53
N LEU A 159 6.51 14.20 -23.68
CA LEU A 159 7.66 13.32 -23.55
C LEU A 159 7.85 12.87 -22.09
N VAL A 160 7.75 13.82 -21.13
CA VAL A 160 7.79 13.52 -19.70
C VAL A 160 6.63 12.60 -19.30
N ALA A 161 5.41 12.88 -19.77
CA ALA A 161 4.22 12.09 -19.47
C ALA A 161 4.33 10.66 -20.02
N ASP A 162 4.80 10.48 -21.25
CA ASP A 162 5.05 9.15 -21.85
C ASP A 162 6.07 8.36 -21.02
N THR A 163 7.17 9.00 -20.64
CA THR A 163 8.22 8.38 -19.82
C THR A 163 7.73 7.98 -18.44
N LEU A 164 7.00 8.84 -17.73
CA LEU A 164 6.38 8.49 -16.44
C LEU A 164 5.37 7.34 -16.58
N SER A 165 4.65 7.27 -17.70
CA SER A 165 3.73 6.16 -18.00
C SER A 165 4.45 4.84 -18.25
N GLN A 166 5.58 4.88 -18.98
CA GLN A 166 6.43 3.72 -19.28
C GLN A 166 7.11 3.18 -18.00
N TYR A 167 7.54 4.08 -17.11
CA TYR A 167 8.06 3.70 -15.79
C TYR A 167 6.97 3.28 -14.80
N ARG A 168 5.70 3.30 -15.20
CA ARG A 168 4.55 2.84 -14.40
C ARG A 168 4.49 3.46 -13.00
N VAL A 169 5.07 4.64 -12.81
CA VAL A 169 5.28 5.27 -11.49
C VAL A 169 3.98 5.29 -10.66
N THR A 170 2.86 5.66 -11.29
CA THR A 170 1.54 5.70 -10.64
C THR A 170 1.00 4.31 -10.26
N ARG A 171 1.24 3.29 -11.09
CA ARG A 171 0.75 1.92 -10.86
C ARG A 171 1.61 1.17 -9.84
N THR A 172 2.93 1.37 -9.89
CA THR A 172 3.88 0.84 -8.90
C THR A 172 3.62 1.49 -7.55
N ALA A 173 3.45 2.82 -7.50
CA ALA A 173 3.12 3.51 -6.27
C ALA A 173 1.81 3.02 -5.64
N SER A 174 0.75 2.86 -6.45
CA SER A 174 -0.51 2.29 -5.97
C SER A 174 -0.37 0.85 -5.45
N ALA A 175 0.46 0.03 -6.11
CA ALA A 175 0.74 -1.34 -5.70
C ALA A 175 1.56 -1.40 -4.39
N ASP A 176 2.56 -0.52 -4.22
CA ASP A 176 3.39 -0.47 -3.02
C ASP A 176 2.65 0.11 -1.82
N ILE A 177 1.81 1.13 -2.04
CA ILE A 177 0.86 1.64 -1.05
C ILE A 177 -0.06 0.50 -0.62
N SER A 178 -0.67 -0.20 -1.58
CA SER A 178 -1.58 -1.30 -1.31
C SER A 178 -0.90 -2.45 -0.58
N ASN A 179 0.31 -2.84 -0.98
CA ASN A 179 1.09 -3.89 -0.31
C ASN A 179 1.49 -3.47 1.09
N SER A 180 1.97 -2.24 1.28
CA SER A 180 2.37 -1.73 2.60
C SER A 180 1.20 -1.69 3.59
N ILE A 181 0.02 -1.23 3.14
CA ILE A 181 -1.20 -1.25 3.94
C ILE A 181 -1.65 -2.70 4.23
N THR A 182 -1.67 -3.56 3.21
CA THR A 182 -2.08 -4.97 3.34
C THR A 182 -1.18 -5.72 4.33
N CYS A 183 0.14 -5.65 4.16
CA CYS A 183 1.11 -6.30 5.04
C CYS A 183 1.02 -5.79 6.48
N THR A 184 0.72 -4.51 6.68
CA THR A 184 0.57 -3.93 8.02
C THR A 184 -0.69 -4.44 8.71
N VAL A 185 -1.83 -4.42 8.02
CA VAL A 185 -3.11 -4.90 8.55
C VAL A 185 -3.03 -6.41 8.81
N LEU A 186 -2.58 -7.19 7.83
CA LEU A 186 -2.44 -8.64 7.99
C LEU A 186 -1.42 -9.01 9.07
N GLY A 187 -0.26 -8.34 9.11
CA GLY A 187 0.79 -8.63 10.08
C GLY A 187 0.37 -8.32 11.53
N ALA A 188 -0.22 -7.16 11.78
CA ALA A 188 -0.67 -6.77 13.12
C ALA A 188 -1.78 -7.71 13.64
N PHE A 189 -2.72 -8.10 12.77
CA PHE A 189 -3.82 -8.99 13.16
C PHE A 189 -3.42 -10.46 13.27
N ALA A 190 -2.58 -10.97 12.38
CA ALA A 190 -2.12 -12.36 12.42
C ALA A 190 -1.24 -12.66 13.63
N PHE A 191 -0.40 -11.72 14.08
CA PHE A 191 0.59 -11.97 15.13
C PHE A 191 0.14 -11.62 16.56
N GLN A 192 -0.72 -10.61 16.78
CA GLN A 192 -1.10 -10.23 18.16
C GLN A 192 -2.39 -10.90 18.67
N LYS A 193 -3.35 -11.21 17.79
CA LYS A 193 -4.64 -11.80 18.21
C LYS A 193 -4.72 -13.31 18.00
N PHE A 194 -3.82 -13.89 17.18
CA PHE A 194 -4.03 -15.23 16.64
C PHE A 194 -3.05 -16.32 17.13
N THR A 195 -1.95 -16.00 17.83
CA THR A 195 -0.87 -17.01 17.97
C THR A 195 -0.76 -17.68 19.36
N PRO A 196 -1.30 -17.12 20.46
CA PRO A 196 -1.73 -18.00 21.58
C PRO A 196 -3.13 -17.66 22.17
N GLY A 197 -3.53 -16.39 22.16
CA GLY A 197 -4.72 -15.93 22.88
C GLY A 197 -6.05 -16.29 22.19
N GLY A 198 -6.19 -16.06 20.88
CA GLY A 198 -7.44 -16.27 20.15
C GLY A 198 -7.83 -17.75 20.00
N ILE A 199 -6.85 -18.62 19.71
CA ILE A 199 -7.06 -20.06 19.63
C ILE A 199 -7.36 -20.62 21.03
N GLY A 200 -6.61 -20.18 22.06
CA GLY A 200 -6.87 -20.56 23.45
C GLY A 200 -8.27 -20.16 23.92
N LEU A 201 -8.72 -18.94 23.61
CA LEU A 201 -10.06 -18.47 23.97
C LEU A 201 -11.16 -19.31 23.29
N GLY A 202 -10.98 -19.64 22.02
CA GLY A 202 -11.92 -20.48 21.27
C GLY A 202 -12.06 -21.89 21.85
N VAL A 203 -10.94 -22.53 22.22
CA VAL A 203 -10.96 -23.85 22.87
C VAL A 203 -11.62 -23.79 24.24
N VAL A 204 -11.27 -22.80 25.08
CA VAL A 204 -11.87 -22.64 26.42
C VAL A 204 -13.37 -22.41 26.33
N LEU A 205 -13.82 -21.52 25.44
CA LEU A 205 -15.25 -21.25 25.24
C LEU A 205 -16.00 -22.47 24.67
N ALA A 206 -15.35 -23.26 23.81
CA ALA A 206 -15.95 -24.49 23.30
C ALA A 206 -16.15 -25.52 24.42
N SER A 207 -15.17 -25.68 25.30
CA SER A 207 -15.28 -26.55 26.48
C SER A 207 -16.36 -26.05 27.45
N MET A 208 -16.49 -24.74 27.67
CA MET A 208 -17.55 -24.17 28.49
C MET A 208 -18.93 -24.42 27.87
N LEU A 209 -19.08 -24.20 26.56
CA LEU A 209 -20.34 -24.45 25.86
C LEU A 209 -20.70 -25.94 25.90
N ALA A 210 -19.74 -26.83 25.65
CA ALA A 210 -19.95 -28.28 25.76
C ALA A 210 -20.40 -28.69 27.17
N LYS A 211 -19.81 -28.11 28.22
CA LYS A 211 -20.26 -28.32 29.60
C LYS A 211 -21.71 -27.86 29.82
N THR A 212 -22.08 -26.69 29.30
CA THR A 212 -23.46 -26.18 29.45
C THR A 212 -24.49 -27.02 28.69
N LEU A 213 -24.16 -27.48 27.48
CA LEU A 213 -25.03 -28.33 26.68
C LEU A 213 -25.19 -29.71 27.34
N ALA A 214 -24.09 -30.32 27.77
CA ALA A 214 -24.11 -31.62 28.43
C ALA A 214 -24.86 -31.58 29.77
N ALA A 215 -24.71 -30.50 30.55
CA ALA A 215 -25.48 -30.34 31.79
C ALA A 215 -26.98 -30.22 31.52
N ARG A 216 -27.40 -29.46 30.51
CA ARG A 216 -28.82 -29.31 30.14
C ARG A 216 -29.47 -30.60 29.68
N ASP A 217 -28.75 -31.41 28.90
CA ASP A 217 -29.24 -32.69 28.38
C ASP A 217 -29.06 -33.85 29.38
N PHE A 218 -28.64 -33.55 30.61
CA PHE A 218 -28.36 -34.58 31.62
C PHE A 218 -29.64 -35.23 32.14
N ILE A 219 -29.62 -36.56 32.21
CA ILE A 219 -30.79 -37.41 32.51
C ILE A 219 -31.42 -37.08 33.88
N LEU A 220 -30.61 -36.67 34.86
CA LEU A 220 -31.07 -36.35 36.22
C LEU A 220 -31.35 -34.85 36.44
N GLY A 221 -31.40 -34.07 35.35
CA GLY A 221 -31.63 -32.63 35.37
C GLY A 221 -30.36 -31.79 35.41
N GLU A 222 -30.51 -30.52 35.03
CA GLU A 222 -29.41 -29.56 34.79
C GLU A 222 -28.53 -29.31 36.03
N THR A 223 -29.13 -29.27 37.22
CA THR A 223 -28.40 -29.01 38.48
C THR A 223 -27.43 -30.13 38.82
N ILE A 224 -27.86 -31.40 38.71
CA ILE A 224 -27.02 -32.57 38.97
C ILE A 224 -26.00 -32.75 37.83
N GLY A 225 -26.41 -32.51 36.59
CA GLY A 225 -25.51 -32.52 35.43
C GLY A 225 -24.37 -31.50 35.56
N GLY A 226 -24.66 -30.30 36.04
CA GLY A 226 -23.66 -29.26 36.29
C GLY A 226 -22.60 -29.66 37.31
N TRP A 227 -22.99 -30.38 38.37
CA TRP A 227 -22.07 -30.95 39.36
C TRP A 227 -21.24 -32.08 38.74
N TYR A 228 -21.88 -33.02 38.04
CA TYR A 228 -21.20 -34.14 37.40
C TYR A 228 -20.11 -33.69 36.40
N TYR A 229 -20.48 -32.81 35.47
CA TYR A 229 -19.56 -32.26 34.46
C TYR A 229 -18.59 -31.21 35.00
N SER A 230 -18.65 -30.87 36.30
CA SER A 230 -17.59 -30.10 36.96
C SER A 230 -16.40 -30.98 37.35
N LEU A 231 -16.65 -32.24 37.69
CA LEU A 231 -15.64 -33.23 38.05
C LEU A 231 -15.16 -34.03 36.83
N PHE A 232 -16.04 -34.25 35.85
CA PHE A 232 -15.75 -34.96 34.62
C PHE A 232 -16.10 -34.10 33.40
N PRO A 233 -15.21 -33.18 32.96
CA PRO A 233 -15.49 -32.28 31.86
C PRO A 233 -15.74 -33.06 30.56
N PRO A 234 -16.80 -32.74 29.79
CA PRO A 234 -17.05 -33.37 28.51
C PRO A 234 -16.09 -32.84 27.44
N GLU A 235 -15.64 -33.70 26.54
CA GLU A 235 -14.89 -33.27 25.37
C GLU A 235 -15.83 -32.55 24.39
N PRO A 236 -15.51 -31.31 23.98
CA PRO A 236 -16.32 -30.61 23.00
C PRO A 236 -16.26 -31.33 21.67
N SER A 237 -17.42 -31.51 21.02
CA SER A 237 -17.46 -32.07 19.68
C SER A 237 -16.68 -31.20 18.68
N LEU A 238 -16.20 -31.80 17.59
CA LEU A 238 -15.54 -31.06 16.51
C LEU A 238 -16.43 -29.93 15.95
N ALA A 239 -17.74 -30.16 15.86
CA ALA A 239 -18.69 -29.17 15.39
C ALA A 239 -18.84 -27.98 16.36
N THR A 240 -18.92 -28.24 17.67
CA THR A 240 -19.02 -27.16 18.68
C THR A 240 -17.72 -26.38 18.78
N THR A 241 -16.57 -27.06 18.73
CA THR A 241 -15.25 -26.43 18.71
C THR A 241 -15.08 -25.53 17.49
N ALA A 242 -15.42 -26.04 16.29
CA ALA A 242 -15.35 -25.27 15.06
C ALA A 242 -16.32 -24.08 15.07
N GLY A 243 -17.55 -24.27 15.54
CA GLY A 243 -18.56 -23.22 15.63
C GLY A 243 -18.15 -22.09 16.58
N VAL A 244 -17.63 -22.44 17.77
CA VAL A 244 -17.16 -21.45 18.74
C VAL A 244 -15.89 -20.76 18.25
N MET A 245 -14.93 -21.49 17.68
CA MET A 245 -13.76 -20.85 17.06
C MET A 245 -14.19 -19.85 15.99
N LEU A 246 -15.12 -20.22 15.11
CA LEU A 246 -15.60 -19.34 14.05
C LEU A 246 -16.29 -18.10 14.62
N ALA A 247 -17.11 -18.25 15.66
CA ALA A 247 -17.76 -17.13 16.34
C ALA A 247 -16.77 -16.18 17.03
N VAL A 248 -15.78 -16.73 17.76
CA VAL A 248 -14.73 -15.93 18.40
C VAL A 248 -13.89 -15.22 17.36
N MET A 249 -13.52 -15.89 16.26
CA MET A 249 -12.76 -15.26 15.18
C MET A 249 -13.57 -14.17 14.46
N ALA A 250 -14.86 -14.38 14.23
CA ALA A 250 -15.73 -13.35 13.67
C ALA A 250 -15.86 -12.14 14.59
N ALA A 251 -16.00 -12.35 15.90
CA ALA A 251 -16.07 -11.28 16.89
C ALA A 251 -14.74 -10.50 16.99
N LEU A 252 -13.60 -11.21 17.04
CA LEU A 252 -12.28 -10.59 17.04
C LEU A 252 -12.01 -9.83 15.73
N ALA A 253 -12.45 -10.34 14.59
CA ALA A 253 -12.33 -9.69 13.30
C ALA A 253 -13.25 -8.46 13.17
N ALA A 254 -14.45 -8.49 13.76
CA ALA A 254 -15.31 -7.32 13.84
C ALA A 254 -14.71 -6.24 14.75
N PHE A 255 -14.17 -6.63 15.91
CA PHE A 255 -13.46 -5.73 16.81
C PHE A 255 -12.22 -5.14 16.15
N ALA A 256 -11.49 -5.96 15.38
CA ALA A 256 -10.36 -5.55 14.55
C ALA A 256 -10.76 -4.52 13.46
N ALA A 257 -11.87 -4.73 12.77
CA ALA A 257 -12.37 -3.81 11.76
C ALA A 257 -12.79 -2.45 12.38
N LEU A 258 -13.32 -2.47 13.60
CA LEU A 258 -13.68 -1.27 14.37
C LEU A 258 -12.49 -0.67 15.12
N SER A 259 -11.40 -1.44 15.29
CA SER A 259 -10.17 -1.05 15.99
C SER A 259 -9.55 0.20 15.37
N GLY A 260 -9.59 0.35 14.04
CA GLY A 260 -9.06 1.55 13.37
C GLY A 260 -9.67 2.85 13.92
N VAL A 261 -10.97 2.87 14.24
CA VAL A 261 -11.64 4.06 14.77
C VAL A 261 -11.04 4.52 16.11
N ILE A 262 -10.60 3.58 16.94
CA ILE A 262 -10.09 3.85 18.30
C ILE A 262 -8.56 3.98 18.28
N PHE A 263 -7.89 3.12 17.52
CA PHE A 263 -6.44 3.01 17.52
C PHE A 263 -5.76 3.93 16.50
N ASP A 264 -6.42 4.38 15.42
CA ASP A 264 -5.79 5.31 14.46
C ASP A 264 -5.44 6.67 15.11
N PRO A 265 -6.31 7.29 15.95
CA PRO A 265 -5.96 8.52 16.67
C PRO A 265 -4.80 8.31 17.66
N VAL A 266 -4.78 7.17 18.34
CA VAL A 266 -3.67 6.81 19.26
C VAL A 266 -2.38 6.60 18.49
N GLN A 267 -2.42 5.88 17.36
CA GLN A 267 -1.25 5.66 16.49
C GLN A 267 -0.77 6.96 15.83
N ALA A 268 -1.68 7.90 15.55
CA ALA A 268 -1.36 9.22 15.03
C ALA A 268 -0.63 10.05 16.10
N ALA A 269 -1.15 10.07 17.33
CA ALA A 269 -0.54 10.74 18.48
C ALA A 269 0.84 10.15 18.85
N VAL A 270 1.02 8.83 18.74
CA VAL A 270 2.31 8.15 18.96
C VAL A 270 3.29 8.33 17.78
N GLY A 271 2.84 8.91 16.66
CA GLY A 271 3.68 9.20 15.49
C GLY A 271 3.96 7.98 14.60
N LEU A 272 3.24 6.86 14.79
CA LEU A 272 3.42 5.65 13.97
C LEU A 272 2.97 5.87 12.53
N HIS A 273 1.83 6.55 12.31
CA HIS A 273 1.37 6.91 10.96
C HIS A 273 2.38 7.80 10.25
N ARG A 274 2.99 8.76 10.97
CA ARG A 274 4.05 9.62 10.43
C ARG A 274 5.24 8.81 9.96
N ARG A 275 5.79 7.93 10.81
CA ARG A 275 6.94 7.07 10.45
C ARG A 275 6.63 6.17 9.24
N ARG A 276 5.41 5.65 9.15
CA ARG A 276 4.97 4.78 8.05
C ARG A 276 4.89 5.53 6.72
N LEU A 277 4.29 6.72 6.71
CA LEU A 277 4.20 7.54 5.50
C LEU A 277 5.58 7.99 5.02
N HIS A 278 6.49 8.32 5.93
CA HIS A 278 7.88 8.60 5.55
C HIS A 278 8.54 7.40 4.88
N LYS A 279 8.47 6.21 5.49
CA LYS A 279 9.02 4.98 4.89
C LYS A 279 8.43 4.66 3.51
N LEU A 280 7.12 4.89 3.33
CA LEU A 280 6.46 4.73 2.04
C LEU A 280 7.07 5.69 1.00
N LEU A 281 7.15 6.99 1.33
CA LEU A 281 7.74 7.98 0.43
C LEU A 281 9.21 7.67 0.14
N ASP A 282 9.97 7.19 1.13
CA ASP A 282 11.37 6.81 0.95
C ASP A 282 11.52 5.62 -0.02
N HIS A 283 10.63 4.63 0.06
CA HIS A 283 10.59 3.51 -0.90
C HIS A 283 10.20 3.98 -2.30
N LEU A 284 9.17 4.82 -2.42
CA LEU A 284 8.75 5.37 -3.71
C LEU A 284 9.85 6.23 -4.35
N GLN A 285 10.52 7.06 -3.57
CA GLN A 285 11.66 7.85 -4.03
C GLN A 285 12.77 6.92 -4.50
N LYS A 286 13.14 5.93 -3.68
CA LYS A 286 14.20 5.00 -4.03
C LYS A 286 13.88 4.21 -5.30
N ASP A 287 12.65 3.75 -5.48
CA ASP A 287 12.25 2.99 -6.67
C ASP A 287 12.26 3.87 -7.92
N ILE A 288 11.78 5.11 -7.83
CA ILE A 288 11.88 6.07 -8.93
C ILE A 288 13.34 6.37 -9.23
N THR A 289 14.14 6.75 -8.23
CA THR A 289 15.57 7.05 -8.42
C THR A 289 16.35 5.85 -8.96
N LEU A 290 16.09 4.62 -8.50
CA LEU A 290 16.72 3.42 -9.04
C LEU A 290 16.27 3.13 -10.48
N SER A 291 14.99 3.36 -10.80
CA SER A 291 14.51 3.26 -12.19
C SER A 291 15.16 4.30 -13.10
N THR A 292 15.45 5.49 -12.58
CA THR A 292 16.22 6.55 -13.23
C THR A 292 17.73 6.30 -13.23
N GLN A 293 18.28 5.46 -12.35
CA GLN A 293 19.72 5.18 -12.28
C GLN A 293 20.12 3.89 -13.02
N SER A 294 19.22 2.92 -13.15
CA SER A 294 19.51 1.68 -13.86
C SER A 294 19.76 1.97 -15.34
N SER A 295 20.80 1.36 -15.92
CA SER A 295 21.20 1.51 -17.34
C SER A 295 20.22 0.83 -18.31
N PHE A 296 18.92 0.96 -18.05
CA PHE A 296 17.88 0.43 -18.91
C PHE A 296 17.73 1.39 -20.09
N ARG A 297 17.82 0.85 -21.31
CA ARG A 297 17.71 1.56 -22.60
C ARG A 297 16.63 2.66 -22.71
N PRO A 298 15.48 2.62 -22.00
CA PRO A 298 14.49 3.70 -22.03
C PRO A 298 14.98 5.04 -21.45
N LYS A 299 15.93 5.06 -20.51
CA LYS A 299 16.44 6.31 -19.91
C LYS A 299 17.31 7.09 -20.87
N ASP A 300 18.31 6.43 -21.45
CA ASP A 300 19.24 7.05 -22.39
C ASP A 300 18.47 7.59 -23.60
N GLN A 301 17.44 6.86 -24.04
CA GLN A 301 16.52 7.32 -25.08
C GLN A 301 15.69 8.54 -24.65
N PHE A 302 15.25 8.61 -23.40
CA PHE A 302 14.52 9.77 -22.91
C PHE A 302 15.41 11.02 -22.82
N VAL A 303 16.61 10.90 -22.24
CA VAL A 303 17.54 12.03 -22.13
C VAL A 303 17.97 12.50 -23.51
N ALA A 304 18.27 11.59 -24.44
CA ALA A 304 18.54 11.93 -25.83
C ALA A 304 17.38 12.69 -26.48
N ARG A 305 16.13 12.25 -26.31
CA ARG A 305 14.95 12.96 -26.86
C ARG A 305 14.75 14.34 -26.24
N ILE A 306 15.09 14.52 -24.97
CA ILE A 306 15.04 15.84 -24.30
C ILE A 306 16.07 16.77 -24.95
N LEU A 307 17.30 16.30 -25.13
CA LEU A 307 18.36 17.06 -25.79
C LEU A 307 18.01 17.37 -27.26
N ASP A 308 17.50 16.39 -28.02
CA ASP A 308 17.00 16.60 -29.39
C ASP A 308 15.91 17.67 -29.42
N THR A 309 15.03 17.68 -28.42
CA THR A 309 13.96 18.69 -28.31
C THR A 309 14.54 20.06 -27.96
N PHE A 310 15.54 20.14 -27.08
CA PHE A 310 16.25 21.39 -26.78
C PHE A 310 16.92 21.96 -28.04
N ASP A 311 17.56 21.11 -28.85
CA ASP A 311 18.19 21.49 -30.11
C ASP A 311 17.16 21.90 -31.18
N MET A 312 16.04 21.20 -31.29
CA MET A 312 14.94 21.54 -32.21
C MET A 312 14.33 22.91 -31.86
N ILE A 313 14.15 23.13 -30.57
CA ILE A 313 13.66 24.40 -30.05
C ILE A 313 14.66 25.52 -30.39
N ARG A 314 15.94 25.30 -30.12
CA ARG A 314 17.02 26.26 -30.36
C ARG A 314 17.18 26.62 -31.83
N SER A 315 17.03 25.65 -32.72
CA SER A 315 17.12 25.84 -34.18
C SER A 315 15.89 26.54 -34.79
N SER A 316 14.90 26.94 -33.97
CA SER A 316 13.64 27.54 -34.43
C SER A 316 12.91 26.67 -35.48
N LEU A 317 13.13 25.35 -35.46
CA LEU A 317 12.55 24.41 -36.42
C LEU A 317 11.10 24.00 -36.07
N LEU A 318 10.36 24.87 -35.36
CA LEU A 318 8.99 24.64 -34.90
C LEU A 318 8.00 25.65 -35.47
#